data_AF-A0A7U8F0I1-F1
#
_entry.id   AF-A0A7U8F0I1-F1
#
_cell.length_a   1.000
_cell.length_b   1.000
_cell.length_c   1.000
_cell.angle_alpha   90.00
_cell.angle_beta   90.00
_cell.angle_gamma   90.00
#
_symmetry.space_group_name_H-M   'P 1'
#
loop_
_entity.id
_entity.type
_entity.pdbx_description
1 polymer ?
#
loop_
_entity_poly.entity_id
_entity_poly.type
_entity_poly.pdbx_seq_one_letter_code
_entity_poly.pdbx_strand_id
1 'polypeptide(L)'
;MLILPKTTIKALLLVIFGSLIVSFAIFFMVLENNEITVVPNLYSLAIEDAVLELQRKELIPHIEFKFSSSALDKGKVIDQGPKPGTVLRHGNKVIIFISKGAIINRVDSFIGKNIDDVIINLKANSFDNSKLLYHIVQPLEVESELPKGIIISQNPSPGSQISSLTDLQFLISKGKDYLDKHVKNYVGIYYKDAIASLLSDSINFDIDLANIGDFGNIISQSIPPGTKINESDKILITIAKPKVDNKIVFGILTYKLRQHPSYVDISVRLKGLDGKNSLIYSFKSKGGLIKLPYEVDKGSMIELYIYDKLINQTVIN
;
A
#
# COMPACT_ATOMS: atom_id res chain seq x y z
N MET A 1 -85.89 20.33 -65.39
CA MET A 1 -85.07 19.55 -64.43
C MET A 1 -84.48 18.37 -65.19
N LEU A 2 -83.21 18.46 -65.64
CA LEU A 2 -82.57 17.37 -66.38
C LEU A 2 -82.26 16.25 -65.37
N ILE A 3 -83.03 15.16 -65.42
CA ILE A 3 -82.79 13.99 -64.58
C ILE A 3 -81.76 13.13 -65.30
N LEU A 4 -80.50 13.20 -64.87
CA LEU A 4 -79.43 12.38 -65.41
C LEU A 4 -79.74 10.88 -65.19
N PRO A 5 -79.49 10.01 -66.19
CA PRO A 5 -79.69 8.57 -66.04
C PRO A 5 -78.97 8.03 -64.80
N LYS A 6 -79.59 7.13 -64.03
CA LYS A 6 -78.99 6.57 -62.80
C LYS A 6 -77.60 5.96 -63.03
N THR A 7 -77.32 5.46 -64.23
CA THR A 7 -76.02 4.96 -64.66
C THR A 7 -74.96 6.06 -64.78
N THR A 8 -75.32 7.24 -65.30
CA THR A 8 -74.43 8.41 -65.39
C THR A 8 -74.12 9.01 -64.02
N ILE A 9 -75.08 9.00 -63.09
CA ILE A 9 -74.87 9.47 -61.71
C ILE A 9 -73.89 8.54 -60.97
N LYS A 10 -74.04 7.21 -61.13
CA LYS A 10 -73.10 6.24 -60.55
C LYS A 10 -71.70 6.37 -61.15
N ALA A 11 -71.60 6.56 -62.46
CA ALA A 11 -70.32 6.81 -63.13
C ALA A 11 -69.64 8.09 -62.61
N LEU A 12 -70.40 9.18 -62.45
CA LEU A 12 -69.88 10.44 -61.93
C LEU A 12 -69.38 10.32 -60.49
N LEU A 13 -70.13 9.63 -59.62
CA LEU A 13 -69.73 9.37 -58.24
C LEU A 13 -68.44 8.54 -58.17
N LEU A 14 -68.28 7.56 -59.05
CA LEU A 14 -67.10 6.70 -59.09
C LEU A 14 -65.86 7.47 -59.55
N VAL A 15 -66.02 8.39 -60.50
CA VAL A 15 -64.94 9.30 -60.95
C VAL A 15 -64.54 10.28 -59.84
N ILE A 16 -65.50 10.86 -59.13
CA ILE A 16 -65.22 11.79 -58.00
C ILE A 16 -64.52 11.05 -56.86
N PHE A 17 -64.99 9.84 -56.52
CA PHE A 17 -64.38 9.06 -55.44
C PHE A 17 -62.97 8.58 -55.83
N GLY A 18 -62.77 8.17 -57.09
CA GLY A 18 -61.47 7.83 -57.62
C GLY A 18 -60.49 9.01 -57.62
N SER A 19 -60.92 10.21 -58.01
CA SER A 19 -60.06 11.39 -58.01
C SER A 19 -59.71 11.87 -56.59
N LEU A 20 -60.61 11.66 -55.62
CA LEU A 20 -60.36 11.96 -54.21
C LEU A 20 -59.28 11.03 -53.64
N ILE A 21 -59.35 9.72 -53.94
CA ILE A 21 -58.34 8.75 -53.51
C ILE A 21 -56.97 9.07 -54.12
N VAL A 22 -56.93 9.39 -55.42
CA VAL A 22 -55.68 9.77 -56.11
C VAL A 22 -55.12 11.09 -55.56
N SER A 23 -55.96 12.10 -55.34
CA SER A 23 -55.51 13.37 -54.73
C SER A 23 -55.01 13.16 -53.32
N PHE A 24 -55.67 12.32 -52.53
CA PHE A 24 -55.26 12.00 -51.16
C PHE A 24 -53.92 11.25 -51.13
N ALA A 25 -53.72 10.32 -52.06
CA ALA A 25 -52.44 9.62 -52.23
C ALA A 25 -51.31 10.56 -52.69
N ILE A 26 -51.57 11.44 -53.66
CA ILE A 26 -50.59 12.45 -54.12
C ILE A 26 -50.28 13.44 -52.99
N PHE A 27 -51.29 13.89 -52.24
CA PHE A 27 -51.10 14.77 -51.09
C PHE A 27 -50.20 14.12 -50.02
N PHE A 28 -50.43 12.85 -49.69
CA PHE A 28 -49.57 12.10 -48.76
C PHE A 28 -48.16 11.89 -49.31
N MET A 29 -48.01 11.66 -50.61
CA MET A 29 -46.70 11.49 -51.27
C MET A 29 -45.91 12.80 -51.37
N VAL A 30 -46.61 13.94 -51.48
CA VAL A 30 -46.00 15.29 -51.45
C VAL A 30 -45.63 15.69 -50.02
N LEU A 31 -46.31 15.16 -49.00
CA LEU A 31 -45.91 15.32 -47.60
C LEU A 31 -44.61 14.57 -47.23
N GLU A 32 -44.22 13.57 -48.00
CA GLU A 32 -42.93 12.89 -47.84
C GLU A 32 -41.79 13.82 -48.30
N ASN A 33 -41.28 14.63 -47.36
CA ASN A 33 -40.19 15.57 -47.62
C ASN A 33 -38.89 14.79 -47.94
N ASN A 34 -38.51 14.76 -49.22
CA ASN A 34 -37.28 14.13 -49.72
C ASN A 34 -36.05 15.04 -49.64
N GLU A 35 -36.17 16.20 -49.00
CA GLU A 35 -35.04 17.10 -48.81
C GLU A 35 -33.96 16.46 -47.93
N ILE A 36 -32.72 16.72 -48.31
CA ILE A 36 -31.51 16.22 -47.65
C ILE A 36 -30.83 17.33 -46.87
N THR A 37 -30.20 16.95 -45.77
CA THR A 37 -29.47 17.83 -44.87
C THR A 37 -28.16 17.19 -44.47
N VAL A 38 -27.25 17.99 -43.93
CA VAL A 38 -25.93 17.54 -43.48
C VAL A 38 -25.93 17.47 -41.96
N VAL A 39 -25.47 16.35 -41.42
CA VAL A 39 -25.33 16.15 -39.98
C VAL A 39 -24.33 17.17 -39.41
N PRO A 40 -24.74 18.04 -38.46
CA PRO A 40 -23.84 19.00 -37.84
C PRO A 40 -22.82 18.33 -36.90
N ASN A 41 -21.76 19.06 -36.54
CA ASN A 41 -20.86 18.64 -35.48
C ASN A 41 -21.40 19.08 -34.12
N LEU A 42 -21.71 18.10 -33.27
CA LEU A 42 -22.32 18.31 -31.96
C LEU A 42 -21.35 18.10 -30.81
N TYR A 43 -20.10 17.70 -31.10
CA TYR A 43 -19.10 17.37 -30.08
C TYR A 43 -18.86 18.54 -29.11
N SER A 44 -18.83 18.25 -27.81
CA SER A 44 -18.63 19.21 -26.71
C SER A 44 -19.76 20.23 -26.50
N LEU A 45 -20.83 20.21 -27.30
CA LEU A 45 -22.02 21.03 -27.06
C LEU A 45 -22.79 20.51 -25.83
N ALA A 46 -23.47 21.42 -25.14
CA ALA A 46 -24.47 21.06 -24.14
C ALA A 46 -25.64 20.33 -24.81
N ILE A 47 -26.33 19.48 -24.05
CA ILE A 47 -27.46 18.68 -24.57
C ILE A 47 -28.55 19.56 -25.19
N GLU A 48 -28.83 20.74 -24.60
CA GLU A 48 -29.82 21.68 -25.10
C GLU A 48 -29.41 22.26 -26.46
N ASP A 49 -28.16 22.71 -26.59
CA ASP A 49 -27.61 23.28 -27.82
C ASP A 49 -27.53 22.22 -28.94
N ALA A 50 -27.18 20.99 -28.60
CA ALA A 50 -27.11 19.89 -29.56
C ALA A 50 -28.49 19.51 -30.10
N VAL A 51 -29.51 19.49 -29.24
CA VAL A 51 -30.91 19.24 -29.64
C VAL A 51 -31.41 20.38 -30.54
N LEU A 52 -31.12 21.63 -30.19
CA LEU A 52 -31.46 22.81 -30.99
C LEU A 52 -30.83 22.77 -32.39
N GLU A 53 -29.55 22.42 -32.50
CA GLU A 53 -28.88 22.30 -33.80
C GLU A 53 -29.47 21.18 -34.66
N LEU A 54 -29.82 20.03 -34.05
CA LEU A 54 -30.48 18.94 -34.77
C LEU A 54 -31.89 19.34 -35.24
N GLN A 55 -32.67 20.00 -34.40
CA GLN A 55 -34.00 20.51 -34.76
C GLN A 55 -33.94 21.52 -35.89
N ARG A 56 -32.96 22.43 -35.89
CA ARG A 56 -32.75 23.41 -36.97
C ARG A 56 -32.40 22.73 -38.31
N LYS A 57 -31.87 21.52 -38.27
CA LYS A 57 -31.60 20.68 -39.45
C LYS A 57 -32.73 19.69 -39.76
N GLU A 58 -33.87 19.80 -39.08
CA GLU A 58 -35.01 18.87 -39.12
C GLU A 58 -34.59 17.39 -38.95
N LEU A 59 -33.55 17.15 -38.15
CA LEU A 59 -33.08 15.82 -37.77
C LEU A 59 -33.66 15.44 -36.40
N ILE A 60 -33.95 14.15 -36.20
CA ILE A 60 -34.54 13.66 -34.96
C ILE A 60 -33.42 13.27 -33.96
N PRO A 61 -33.28 13.95 -32.81
CA PRO A 61 -32.31 13.57 -31.81
C PRO A 61 -32.70 12.26 -31.10
N HIS A 62 -31.73 11.37 -30.93
CA HIS A 62 -31.82 10.19 -30.06
C HIS A 62 -30.73 10.27 -29.00
N ILE A 63 -31.10 10.33 -27.73
CA ILE A 63 -30.18 10.64 -26.64
C ILE A 63 -29.82 9.36 -25.87
N GLU A 64 -28.54 9.06 -25.79
CA GLU A 64 -28.01 8.00 -24.95
C GLU A 64 -26.99 8.56 -23.95
N PHE A 65 -26.92 7.99 -22.75
CA PHE A 65 -26.01 8.47 -21.71
C PHE A 65 -24.88 7.48 -21.41
N LYS A 66 -23.63 7.90 -21.60
CA LYS A 66 -22.42 7.10 -21.35
C LYS A 66 -21.51 7.77 -20.32
N PHE A 67 -20.75 7.00 -19.56
CA PHE A 67 -19.69 7.58 -18.71
C PHE A 67 -18.51 8.02 -19.59
N SER A 68 -17.86 9.14 -19.25
CA SER A 68 -16.62 9.59 -19.90
C SER A 68 -15.43 9.47 -18.96
N SER A 69 -14.24 9.81 -19.44
CA SER A 69 -13.01 9.83 -18.64
C SER A 69 -12.90 11.05 -17.72
N SER A 70 -13.63 12.14 -18.01
CA SER A 70 -13.55 13.40 -17.27
C SER A 70 -14.90 13.80 -16.70
N ALA A 71 -14.88 14.25 -15.43
CA ALA A 71 -16.05 14.85 -14.81
C ALA A 71 -16.50 16.16 -15.49
N LEU A 72 -15.59 16.86 -16.18
CA LEU A 72 -15.86 18.14 -16.87
C LEU A 72 -16.74 17.98 -18.11
N ASP A 73 -16.84 16.78 -18.66
CA ASP A 73 -17.67 16.52 -19.85
C ASP A 73 -19.14 16.29 -19.49
N LYS A 74 -19.47 16.19 -18.19
CA LYS A 74 -20.83 15.87 -17.74
C LYS A 74 -21.85 16.83 -18.38
N GLY A 75 -22.85 16.26 -19.04
CA GLY A 75 -23.90 17.01 -19.74
C GLY A 75 -23.54 17.45 -21.16
N LYS A 76 -22.33 17.16 -21.64
CA LYS A 76 -21.89 17.46 -23.01
C LYS A 76 -21.95 16.23 -23.91
N VAL A 77 -22.11 16.46 -25.21
CA VAL A 77 -21.99 15.42 -26.23
C VAL A 77 -20.53 14.96 -26.34
N ILE A 78 -20.29 13.67 -26.12
CA ILE A 78 -18.97 13.04 -26.25
C ILE A 78 -18.81 12.21 -27.52
N ASP A 79 -19.91 11.84 -28.15
CA ASP A 79 -19.90 11.11 -29.42
C ASP A 79 -21.25 11.26 -30.12
N GLN A 80 -21.27 11.05 -31.43
CA GLN A 80 -22.49 11.08 -32.23
C GLN A 80 -22.45 10.07 -33.39
N GLY A 81 -23.63 9.60 -33.79
CA GLY A 81 -23.81 8.77 -34.97
C GLY A 81 -25.09 9.15 -35.72
N PRO A 82 -25.05 9.40 -37.04
CA PRO A 82 -23.89 9.36 -37.94
C PRO A 82 -22.85 10.48 -37.70
N LYS A 83 -21.67 10.33 -38.31
CA LYS A 83 -20.56 11.29 -38.16
C LYS A 83 -20.92 12.67 -38.75
N PRO A 84 -20.33 13.77 -38.26
CA PRO A 84 -20.49 15.09 -38.86
C PRO A 84 -20.18 15.08 -40.35
N GLY A 85 -20.95 15.82 -41.14
CA GLY A 85 -20.79 15.86 -42.61
C GLY A 85 -21.54 14.77 -43.37
N THR A 86 -22.13 13.79 -42.68
CA THR A 86 -22.98 12.77 -43.32
C THR A 86 -24.24 13.41 -43.89
N VAL A 87 -24.62 13.04 -45.11
CA VAL A 87 -25.86 13.49 -45.75
C VAL A 87 -27.00 12.56 -45.35
N LEU A 88 -28.07 13.11 -44.79
CA LEU A 88 -29.27 12.38 -44.38
C LEU A 88 -30.52 13.06 -44.96
N ARG A 89 -31.62 12.33 -45.01
CA ARG A 89 -32.94 12.93 -45.28
C ARG A 89 -33.46 13.61 -44.01
N HIS A 90 -34.28 14.64 -44.16
CA HIS A 90 -35.03 15.20 -43.04
C HIS A 90 -35.86 14.10 -42.33
N GLY A 91 -36.03 14.24 -41.02
CA GLY A 91 -36.67 13.24 -40.18
C GLY A 91 -35.80 12.03 -39.82
N ASN A 92 -34.57 11.92 -40.36
CA ASN A 92 -33.66 10.84 -39.95
C ASN A 92 -33.14 11.04 -38.52
N LYS A 93 -32.87 9.92 -37.85
CA LYS A 93 -32.37 9.90 -36.47
C LYS A 93 -30.87 10.15 -36.41
N VAL A 94 -30.44 10.98 -35.47
CA VAL A 94 -29.04 11.13 -35.06
C VAL A 94 -28.93 10.78 -33.58
N ILE A 95 -28.14 9.75 -33.29
CA ILE A 95 -27.80 9.34 -31.92
C ILE A 95 -26.72 10.27 -31.39
N ILE A 96 -26.95 10.86 -30.23
CA ILE A 96 -25.96 11.63 -29.47
C ILE A 96 -25.70 10.95 -28.13
N PHE A 97 -24.42 10.75 -27.83
CA PHE A 97 -23.96 10.19 -26.57
C PHE A 97 -23.59 11.34 -25.63
N ILE A 98 -24.36 11.50 -24.56
CA ILE A 98 -24.14 12.52 -23.52
C ILE A 98 -23.32 11.92 -22.39
N SER A 99 -22.30 12.65 -21.95
CA SER A 99 -21.48 12.21 -20.83
C SER A 99 -22.22 12.33 -19.49
N LYS A 100 -22.17 11.25 -18.70
CA LYS A 100 -22.57 11.18 -17.30
C LYS A 100 -21.48 11.72 -16.34
N GLY A 101 -20.32 12.15 -16.89
CA GLY A 101 -19.09 12.40 -16.16
C GLY A 101 -18.27 11.11 -15.94
N ALA A 102 -17.18 11.22 -15.19
CA ALA A 102 -16.37 10.07 -14.79
C ALA A 102 -17.11 9.18 -13.78
N ILE A 103 -16.81 7.87 -13.80
CA ILE A 103 -17.31 6.93 -12.79
C ILE A 103 -16.67 7.31 -11.45
N ILE A 104 -17.47 7.79 -10.50
CA ILE A 104 -16.99 8.10 -9.15
C ILE A 104 -17.16 6.86 -8.29
N ASN A 105 -16.06 6.20 -7.97
CA ASN A 105 -15.99 5.13 -6.98
C ASN A 105 -15.49 5.68 -5.65
N ARG A 106 -15.56 4.85 -4.60
CA ARG A 106 -15.05 5.19 -3.27
C ARG A 106 -13.97 4.20 -2.84
N VAL A 107 -13.00 4.70 -2.09
CA VAL A 107 -11.95 3.88 -1.49
C VAL A 107 -12.51 3.07 -0.34
N ASP A 108 -12.30 1.76 -0.38
CA ASP A 108 -12.67 0.86 0.72
C ASP A 108 -11.77 1.04 1.94
N SER A 109 -12.24 0.58 3.10
CA SER A 109 -11.41 0.50 4.30
C SER A 109 -10.64 -0.83 4.36
N PHE A 110 -9.32 -0.71 4.42
CA PHE A 110 -8.37 -1.80 4.61
C PHE A 110 -7.67 -1.73 5.97
N ILE A 111 -7.91 -0.67 6.75
CA ILE A 111 -7.34 -0.47 8.08
C ILE A 111 -7.72 -1.65 8.99
N GLY A 112 -6.73 -2.18 9.71
CA GLY A 112 -6.89 -3.32 10.61
C GLY A 112 -6.86 -4.70 9.93
N LYS A 113 -6.84 -4.76 8.61
CA LYS A 113 -6.70 -6.02 7.87
C LYS A 113 -5.22 -6.41 7.70
N ASN A 114 -4.98 -7.69 7.44
CA ASN A 114 -3.67 -8.17 7.04
C ASN A 114 -3.38 -7.74 5.58
N ILE A 115 -2.17 -7.23 5.33
CA ILE A 115 -1.77 -6.70 4.02
C ILE A 115 -1.77 -7.77 2.92
N ASP A 116 -1.37 -9.01 3.23
CA ASP A 116 -1.27 -10.08 2.23
C ASP A 116 -2.66 -10.49 1.74
N ASP A 117 -3.61 -10.63 2.67
CA ASP A 117 -5.02 -10.91 2.35
C ASP A 117 -5.63 -9.79 1.50
N VAL A 118 -5.33 -8.53 1.82
CA VAL A 118 -5.82 -7.38 1.05
C VAL A 118 -5.26 -7.41 -0.37
N ILE A 119 -3.95 -7.66 -0.52
CA ILE A 119 -3.31 -7.74 -1.84
C ILE A 119 -3.90 -8.90 -2.66
N ILE A 120 -4.12 -10.06 -2.05
CA ILE A 120 -4.71 -11.23 -2.72
C ILE A 120 -6.14 -10.91 -3.19
N ASN A 121 -6.97 -10.35 -2.31
CA ASN A 121 -8.36 -10.02 -2.64
C ASN A 121 -8.46 -8.94 -3.72
N LEU A 122 -7.62 -7.90 -3.65
CA LEU A 122 -7.56 -6.87 -4.69
C LEU A 122 -7.09 -7.44 -6.04
N LYS A 123 -6.12 -8.35 -6.04
CA LYS A 123 -5.69 -9.05 -7.26
C LYS A 123 -6.76 -9.99 -7.81
N ALA A 124 -7.47 -10.74 -6.97
CA ALA A 124 -8.54 -11.65 -7.39
C ALA A 124 -9.70 -10.89 -8.04
N ASN A 125 -10.13 -9.78 -7.42
CA ASN A 125 -11.17 -8.90 -7.97
C ASN A 125 -10.74 -8.17 -9.26
N SER A 126 -9.44 -8.20 -9.61
CA SER A 126 -8.95 -7.65 -10.89
C SER A 126 -9.41 -8.45 -12.10
N PHE A 127 -9.63 -9.76 -11.93
CA PHE A 127 -9.86 -10.68 -13.04
C PHE A 127 -11.32 -10.74 -13.46
N ASP A 128 -12.26 -10.54 -12.53
CA ASP A 128 -13.64 -10.93 -12.78
C ASP A 128 -14.47 -9.87 -13.50
N ASN A 129 -14.39 -8.58 -13.16
CA ASN A 129 -15.09 -7.53 -13.90
C ASN A 129 -14.63 -6.14 -13.45
N SER A 130 -14.26 -5.29 -14.41
CA SER A 130 -14.03 -3.84 -14.29
C SER A 130 -12.68 -3.39 -13.70
N LYS A 131 -12.03 -2.50 -14.44
CA LYS A 131 -10.80 -1.76 -14.10
C LYS A 131 -10.68 -1.48 -12.60
N LEU A 132 -9.75 -2.16 -11.93
CA LEU A 132 -9.30 -1.66 -10.64
C LEU A 132 -8.78 -0.25 -10.82
N LEU A 133 -9.36 0.65 -10.04
CA LEU A 133 -8.90 2.03 -9.92
C LEU A 133 -7.74 2.14 -8.93
N TYR A 134 -7.11 1.02 -8.54
CA TYR A 134 -6.00 1.01 -7.61
C TYR A 134 -4.73 0.46 -8.25
N HIS A 135 -3.65 1.19 -8.06
CA HIS A 135 -2.29 0.69 -8.22
C HIS A 135 -1.65 0.60 -6.83
N ILE A 136 -1.30 -0.60 -6.38
CA ILE A 136 -0.78 -0.82 -5.03
C ILE A 136 0.70 -0.45 -5.01
N VAL A 137 1.05 0.58 -4.24
CA VAL A 137 2.44 1.00 -4.03
C VAL A 137 3.07 0.15 -2.92
N GLN A 138 4.39 0.04 -2.91
CA GLN A 138 5.11 -0.64 -1.84
C GLN A 138 4.70 -0.08 -0.46
N PRO A 139 4.25 -0.93 0.48
CA PRO A 139 3.87 -0.49 1.82
C PRO A 139 5.06 0.11 2.58
N LEU A 140 4.77 1.14 3.37
CA LEU A 140 5.69 1.67 4.36
C LEU A 140 5.51 0.89 5.65
N GLU A 141 6.60 0.68 6.39
CA GLU A 141 6.58 -0.20 7.55
C GLU A 141 7.08 0.52 8.82
N VAL A 142 6.29 0.49 9.89
CA VAL A 142 6.60 1.14 11.18
C VAL A 142 6.46 0.17 12.34
N GLU A 143 7.24 0.37 13.40
CA GLU A 143 7.06 -0.37 14.66
C GLU A 143 5.73 0.01 15.31
N SER A 144 4.98 -0.99 15.76
CA SER A 144 3.67 -0.81 16.40
C SER A 144 3.37 -2.01 17.30
N GLU A 145 2.51 -1.81 18.30
CA GLU A 145 2.00 -2.90 19.16
C GLU A 145 1.12 -3.90 18.39
N LEU A 146 0.65 -3.52 17.20
CA LEU A 146 -0.17 -4.40 16.35
C LEU A 146 0.69 -5.54 15.78
N PRO A 147 0.11 -6.73 15.56
CA PRO A 147 0.81 -7.83 14.89
C PRO A 147 1.44 -7.40 13.55
N LYS A 148 2.55 -8.06 13.20
CA LYS A 148 3.23 -7.83 11.92
C LYS A 148 2.26 -8.05 10.75
N GLY A 149 2.29 -7.14 9.77
CA GLY A 149 1.47 -7.20 8.56
C GLY A 149 0.09 -6.55 8.68
N ILE A 150 -0.29 -6.02 9.86
CA ILE A 150 -1.56 -5.29 10.02
C ILE A 150 -1.43 -3.87 9.44
N ILE A 151 -2.40 -3.47 8.63
CA ILE A 151 -2.50 -2.12 8.07
C ILE A 151 -2.92 -1.13 9.17
N ILE A 152 -2.05 -0.17 9.48
CA ILE A 152 -2.25 0.90 10.45
C ILE A 152 -3.01 2.06 9.82
N SER A 153 -2.62 2.44 8.60
CA SER A 153 -3.27 3.48 7.84
C SER A 153 -3.13 3.25 6.34
N GLN A 154 -3.96 3.95 5.58
CA GLN A 154 -3.98 3.89 4.12
C GLN A 154 -4.08 5.32 3.56
N ASN A 155 -3.59 5.47 2.34
CA ASN A 155 -3.73 6.67 1.53
C ASN A 155 -4.09 6.28 0.09
N PRO A 156 -5.20 6.77 -0.49
CA PRO A 156 -6.18 7.69 0.07
C PRO A 156 -6.98 7.13 1.25
N SER A 157 -7.56 8.01 2.06
CA SER A 157 -8.37 7.64 3.21
C SER A 157 -9.65 6.90 2.79
N PRO A 158 -10.19 6.02 3.64
CA PRO A 158 -11.45 5.34 3.36
C PRO A 158 -12.57 6.33 3.01
N GLY A 159 -13.37 6.00 2.00
CA GLY A 159 -14.46 6.84 1.48
C GLY A 159 -14.03 7.93 0.49
N SER A 160 -12.73 8.13 0.26
CA SER A 160 -12.22 9.06 -0.75
C SER A 160 -12.81 8.76 -2.12
N GLN A 161 -13.21 9.80 -2.85
CA GLN A 161 -13.75 9.66 -4.19
C GLN A 161 -12.61 9.50 -5.20
N ILE A 162 -12.73 8.51 -6.07
CA ILE A 162 -11.77 8.24 -7.15
C ILE A 162 -12.51 8.13 -8.47
N SER A 163 -11.94 8.74 -9.50
CA SER A 163 -12.50 8.75 -10.87
C SER A 163 -11.59 8.08 -11.90
N SER A 164 -10.38 7.70 -11.50
CA SER A 164 -9.33 7.13 -12.33
C SER A 164 -8.45 6.18 -11.52
N LEU A 165 -7.51 5.52 -12.20
CA LEU A 165 -6.45 4.77 -11.53
C LEU A 165 -5.75 5.67 -10.51
N THR A 166 -5.65 5.18 -9.27
CA THR A 166 -5.20 5.91 -8.09
C THR A 166 -4.20 5.04 -7.35
N ASP A 167 -3.08 5.62 -6.92
CA ASP A 167 -2.09 4.91 -6.12
C ASP A 167 -2.62 4.68 -4.71
N LEU A 168 -2.61 3.43 -4.25
CA LEU A 168 -3.00 3.03 -2.91
C LEU A 168 -1.74 2.66 -2.13
N GLN A 169 -1.42 3.45 -1.12
CA GLN A 169 -0.28 3.24 -0.22
C GLN A 169 -0.78 2.84 1.17
N PHE A 170 -0.09 1.86 1.76
CA PHE A 170 -0.36 1.40 3.11
C PHE A 170 0.80 1.70 4.05
N LEU A 171 0.48 2.05 5.30
CA LEU A 171 1.40 1.99 6.42
C LEU A 171 1.06 0.72 7.21
N ILE A 172 2.02 -0.19 7.31
CA ILE A 172 1.84 -1.50 7.96
C ILE A 172 2.70 -1.62 9.21
N SER A 173 2.20 -2.40 10.16
CA SER A 173 2.94 -2.77 11.36
C SER A 173 4.05 -3.76 11.03
N LYS A 174 5.29 -3.47 11.46
CA LYS A 174 6.38 -4.45 11.53
C LYS A 174 6.19 -5.45 12.66
N GLY A 175 5.21 -5.21 13.54
CA GLY A 175 5.22 -5.71 14.91
C GLY A 175 6.33 -5.02 15.70
N LYS A 176 6.20 -5.01 17.03
CA LYS A 176 7.40 -4.97 17.86
C LYS A 176 8.11 -6.30 17.67
N ASP A 177 9.42 -6.23 17.49
CA ASP A 177 10.30 -7.38 17.31
C ASP A 177 10.40 -8.17 18.63
N TYR A 178 9.28 -8.72 19.09
CA TYR A 178 9.23 -9.75 20.12
C TYR A 178 9.49 -11.06 19.40
N LEU A 179 10.75 -11.29 19.02
CA LEU A 179 11.24 -12.67 19.10
C LEU A 179 10.91 -13.09 20.54
N ASP A 180 10.04 -14.08 20.71
CA ASP A 180 9.77 -14.66 22.03
C ASP A 180 11.10 -15.21 22.56
N LYS A 181 11.86 -14.36 23.25
CA LYS A 181 13.14 -14.70 23.81
C LYS A 181 12.85 -15.44 25.09
N HIS A 182 13.33 -16.67 25.16
CA HIS A 182 13.28 -17.47 26.36
C HIS A 182 14.67 -17.52 26.98
N VAL A 183 14.72 -17.38 28.30
CA VAL A 183 15.97 -17.51 29.04
C VAL A 183 16.49 -18.94 28.89
N LYS A 184 17.74 -19.10 28.45
CA LYS A 184 18.42 -20.40 28.40
C LYS A 184 18.93 -20.78 29.80
N ASN A 185 19.31 -22.05 29.96
CA ASN A 185 20.05 -22.45 31.14
C ASN A 185 21.54 -22.14 30.92
N TYR A 186 22.08 -21.20 31.69
CA TYR A 186 23.49 -20.81 31.65
C TYR A 186 24.30 -21.43 32.78
N VAL A 187 23.66 -21.98 33.81
CA VAL A 187 24.35 -22.56 34.98
C VAL A 187 25.23 -23.73 34.55
N GLY A 188 26.49 -23.71 35.00
CA GLY A 188 27.52 -24.67 34.64
C GLY A 188 28.20 -24.43 33.29
N ILE A 189 27.74 -23.46 32.49
CA ILE A 189 28.38 -23.08 31.23
C ILE A 189 29.55 -22.13 31.52
N TYR A 190 30.63 -22.24 30.74
CA TYR A 190 31.74 -21.30 30.82
C TYR A 190 31.29 -19.88 30.45
N TYR A 191 31.73 -18.88 31.22
CA TYR A 191 31.17 -17.53 31.11
C TYR A 191 31.30 -16.92 29.72
N LYS A 192 32.37 -17.23 28.96
CA LYS A 192 32.56 -16.68 27.60
C LYS A 192 31.42 -17.09 26.67
N ASP A 193 30.99 -18.36 26.74
CA ASP A 193 29.92 -18.91 25.90
C ASP A 193 28.56 -18.39 26.35
N ALA A 194 28.33 -18.31 27.66
CA ALA A 194 27.09 -17.75 28.22
C ALA A 194 26.90 -16.29 27.82
N ILE A 195 27.95 -15.46 27.93
CA ILE A 195 27.92 -14.05 27.54
C ILE A 195 27.74 -13.90 26.03
N ALA A 196 28.43 -14.70 25.21
CA ALA A 196 28.24 -14.69 23.77
C ALA A 196 26.79 -15.02 23.39
N SER A 197 26.17 -16.03 24.02
CA SER A 197 24.75 -16.33 23.80
C SER A 197 23.84 -15.20 24.23
N LEU A 198 24.05 -14.60 25.41
CA LEU A 198 23.22 -13.49 25.89
C LEU A 198 23.28 -12.27 24.95
N LEU A 199 24.48 -11.96 24.46
CA LEU A 199 24.71 -10.88 23.51
C LEU A 199 24.08 -11.17 22.14
N SER A 200 24.22 -12.39 21.63
CA SER A 200 23.60 -12.84 20.38
C SER A 200 22.07 -12.75 20.46
N ASP A 201 21.49 -13.16 21.59
CA ASP A 201 20.05 -13.08 21.81
C ASP A 201 19.59 -11.65 22.15
N SER A 202 20.51 -10.67 22.23
CA SER A 202 20.27 -9.29 22.64
C SER A 202 19.45 -9.22 23.94
N ILE A 203 19.87 -10.01 24.93
CA ILE A 203 19.28 -10.06 26.27
C ILE A 203 20.08 -9.13 27.18
N ASN A 204 19.38 -8.29 27.93
CA ASN A 204 20.02 -7.42 28.93
C ASN A 204 20.44 -8.25 30.15
N PHE A 205 21.69 -8.08 30.58
CA PHE A 205 22.21 -8.78 31.76
C PHE A 205 23.05 -7.87 32.65
N ASP A 206 23.23 -8.30 33.89
CA ASP A 206 24.22 -7.80 34.83
C ASP A 206 25.11 -8.95 35.30
N ILE A 207 26.29 -8.61 35.82
CA ILE A 207 27.27 -9.59 36.28
C ILE A 207 27.58 -9.37 37.74
N ASP A 208 27.58 -10.47 38.49
CA ASP A 208 28.16 -10.58 39.82
C ASP A 208 29.29 -11.61 39.84
N LEU A 209 30.20 -11.50 40.81
CA LEU A 209 31.35 -12.37 40.96
C LEU A 209 31.31 -13.11 42.30
N ALA A 210 31.52 -14.42 42.24
CA ALA A 210 31.68 -15.25 43.42
C ALA A 210 33.12 -15.79 43.51
N ASN A 211 33.71 -15.69 44.70
CA ASN A 211 35.01 -16.30 44.99
C ASN A 211 34.80 -17.72 45.54
N ILE A 212 34.29 -18.61 44.69
CA ILE A 212 34.08 -20.03 45.02
C ILE A 212 34.83 -20.93 44.02
N GLY A 213 34.74 -22.25 44.21
CA GLY A 213 35.23 -23.22 43.22
C GLY A 213 34.49 -23.12 41.88
N ASP A 214 34.79 -24.02 40.95
CA ASP A 214 34.18 -24.04 39.60
C ASP A 214 34.58 -22.83 38.72
N PHE A 215 35.85 -22.44 38.82
CA PHE A 215 36.43 -21.23 38.22
C PHE A 215 36.02 -20.99 36.76
N GLY A 216 35.40 -19.84 36.51
CA GLY A 216 34.96 -19.36 35.20
C GLY A 216 33.60 -19.86 34.74
N ASN A 217 32.95 -20.74 35.47
CA ASN A 217 31.59 -21.17 35.14
C ASN A 217 30.54 -20.25 35.77
N ILE A 218 29.35 -20.21 35.15
CA ILE A 218 28.18 -19.55 35.71
C ILE A 218 27.62 -20.40 36.84
N ILE A 219 27.46 -19.81 38.02
CA ILE A 219 26.97 -20.53 39.21
C ILE A 219 25.49 -20.29 39.49
N SER A 220 24.97 -19.15 39.05
CA SER A 220 23.56 -18.80 39.20
C SER A 220 23.11 -17.79 38.18
N GLN A 221 21.82 -17.85 37.85
CA GLN A 221 21.10 -16.86 37.06
C GLN A 221 19.84 -16.45 37.83
N SER A 222 19.46 -15.16 37.79
CA SER A 222 18.29 -14.67 38.54
C SER A 222 16.95 -15.08 37.93
N ILE A 223 16.90 -15.30 36.61
CA ILE A 223 15.67 -15.68 35.89
C ILE A 223 15.75 -17.16 35.50
N PRO A 224 14.75 -18.00 35.85
CA PRO A 224 14.77 -19.43 35.52
C PRO A 224 14.79 -19.70 34.00
N PRO A 225 15.39 -20.81 33.56
CA PRO A 225 15.35 -21.21 32.16
C PRO A 225 13.92 -21.46 31.68
N GLY A 226 13.65 -21.17 30.40
CA GLY A 226 12.32 -21.27 29.78
C GLY A 226 11.43 -20.05 30.03
N THR A 227 11.77 -19.16 30.97
CA THR A 227 11.02 -17.93 31.22
C THR A 227 11.07 -17.02 30.01
N LYS A 228 9.90 -16.54 29.57
CA LYS A 228 9.79 -15.50 28.54
C LYS A 228 10.34 -14.18 29.08
N ILE A 229 11.22 -13.53 28.33
CA ILE A 229 11.88 -12.29 28.73
C ILE A 229 11.38 -11.10 27.91
N ASN A 230 11.13 -9.97 28.58
CA ASN A 230 10.78 -8.71 27.96
C ASN A 230 12.02 -7.83 27.75
N GLU A 231 11.94 -6.80 26.90
CA GLU A 231 13.08 -5.89 26.64
C GLU A 231 13.63 -5.19 27.89
N SER A 232 12.78 -4.95 28.89
CA SER A 232 13.15 -4.29 30.16
C SER A 232 13.84 -5.20 31.16
N ASP A 233 13.68 -6.51 31.02
CA ASP A 233 14.14 -7.46 32.02
C ASP A 233 15.66 -7.56 31.97
N LYS A 234 16.29 -7.66 33.14
CA LYS A 234 17.73 -7.79 33.27
C LYS A 234 18.07 -9.07 34.02
N ILE A 235 18.75 -10.00 33.36
CA ILE A 235 19.21 -11.24 33.99
C ILE A 235 20.50 -10.93 34.77
N LEU A 236 20.51 -11.21 36.06
CA LEU A 236 21.76 -11.22 36.83
C LEU A 236 22.41 -12.59 36.66
N ILE A 237 23.66 -12.59 36.19
CA ILE A 237 24.49 -13.78 36.02
C ILE A 237 25.64 -13.71 37.02
N THR A 238 25.79 -14.74 37.85
CA THR A 238 26.91 -14.82 38.79
C THR A 238 27.97 -15.75 38.24
N ILE A 239 29.19 -15.23 38.09
CA ILE A 239 30.34 -15.96 37.56
C ILE A 239 31.23 -16.37 38.74
N ALA A 240 31.62 -17.65 38.82
CA ALA A 240 32.72 -18.06 39.67
C ALA A 240 34.01 -17.44 39.11
N LYS A 241 34.67 -16.58 39.88
CA LYS A 241 35.82 -15.80 39.40
C LYS A 241 36.89 -16.74 38.80
N PRO A 242 37.27 -16.59 37.52
CA PRO A 242 38.31 -17.42 36.91
C PRO A 242 39.61 -17.40 37.69
N LYS A 243 40.27 -18.56 37.76
CA LYS A 243 41.62 -18.67 38.29
C LYS A 243 42.61 -18.30 37.18
N VAL A 244 43.17 -17.11 37.28
CA VAL A 244 44.15 -16.58 36.33
C VAL A 244 45.57 -16.63 36.91
N ASP A 245 46.57 -16.82 36.05
CA ASP A 245 47.99 -16.67 36.41
C ASP A 245 48.39 -15.18 36.47
N ASN A 246 49.56 -14.85 37.02
CA ASN A 246 50.06 -13.49 37.22
C ASN A 246 50.21 -12.67 35.92
N LYS A 247 50.24 -13.34 34.77
CA LYS A 247 50.30 -12.70 33.44
C LYS A 247 48.94 -12.26 32.92
N ILE A 248 47.86 -12.86 33.40
CA ILE A 248 46.49 -12.66 32.90
C ILE A 248 45.69 -11.88 33.94
N VAL A 249 44.95 -10.89 33.47
CA VAL A 249 44.03 -10.11 34.30
C VAL A 249 42.60 -10.48 33.92
N PHE A 250 41.84 -10.95 34.90
CA PHE A 250 40.40 -11.07 34.80
C PHE A 250 39.72 -9.85 35.42
N GLY A 251 38.76 -9.27 34.70
CA GLY A 251 37.99 -8.14 35.19
C GLY A 251 36.65 -7.99 34.48
N ILE A 252 35.92 -6.93 34.84
CA ILE A 252 34.65 -6.56 34.20
C ILE A 252 34.78 -5.13 33.69
N LEU A 253 34.74 -4.98 32.36
CA LEU A 253 34.60 -3.67 31.73
C LEU A 253 33.20 -3.16 31.99
N THR A 254 33.12 -1.95 32.53
CA THR A 254 31.85 -1.26 32.75
C THR A 254 31.80 -0.02 31.88
N TYR A 255 30.90 -0.02 30.90
CA TYR A 255 30.68 1.11 30.02
C TYR A 255 29.29 1.71 30.25
N LYS A 256 29.23 3.02 30.45
CA LYS A 256 27.98 3.77 30.47
C LYS A 256 27.79 4.43 29.12
N LEU A 257 26.99 3.81 28.27
CA LEU A 257 26.70 4.30 26.92
C LEU A 257 25.48 5.20 26.91
N ARG A 258 25.49 6.18 25.99
CA ARG A 258 24.33 7.04 25.73
C ARG A 258 23.19 6.17 25.20
N GLN A 259 21.96 6.52 25.54
CA GLN A 259 20.82 5.83 24.95
C GLN A 259 20.64 6.23 23.49
N HIS A 260 20.32 5.25 22.66
CA HIS A 260 20.08 5.40 21.24
C HIS A 260 18.62 5.05 20.92
N PRO A 261 17.97 5.75 19.96
CA PRO A 261 16.59 5.48 19.58
C PRO A 261 16.42 4.10 18.93
N SER A 262 17.49 3.54 18.37
CA SER A 262 17.56 2.21 17.79
C SER A 262 18.81 1.47 18.27
N TYR A 263 18.85 0.15 18.06
CA TYR A 263 20.03 -0.65 18.35
C TYR A 263 21.21 -0.21 17.48
N VAL A 264 22.37 0.00 18.12
CA VAL A 264 23.64 0.33 17.45
C VAL A 264 24.59 -0.85 17.52
N ASP A 265 25.42 -1.00 16.48
CA ASP A 265 26.44 -2.04 16.44
C ASP A 265 27.64 -1.65 17.31
N ILE A 266 27.94 -2.52 18.28
CA ILE A 266 29.05 -2.37 19.21
C ILE A 266 30.06 -3.47 18.92
N SER A 267 31.34 -3.10 18.90
CA SER A 267 32.42 -4.08 18.91
C SER A 267 33.46 -3.75 19.97
N VAL A 268 33.92 -4.78 20.68
CA VAL A 268 34.99 -4.69 21.68
C VAL A 268 36.17 -5.45 21.11
N ARG A 269 37.29 -4.76 20.94
CA ARG A 269 38.51 -5.30 20.33
C ARG A 269 39.64 -5.30 21.36
N LEU A 270 40.43 -6.36 21.38
CA LEU A 270 41.65 -6.48 22.15
C LEU A 270 42.84 -6.19 21.25
N LYS A 271 43.69 -5.27 21.67
CA LYS A 271 45.02 -5.04 21.11
C LYS A 271 46.04 -5.69 22.04
N GLY A 272 46.60 -6.81 21.58
CA GLY A 272 47.58 -7.60 22.30
C GLY A 272 48.94 -6.92 22.37
N LEU A 273 49.84 -7.47 23.20
CA LEU A 273 51.23 -7.00 23.33
C LEU A 273 52.03 -7.13 22.03
N ASP A 274 51.61 -8.03 21.14
CA ASP A 274 52.17 -8.22 19.79
C ASP A 274 51.67 -7.19 18.77
N GLY A 275 50.80 -6.26 19.20
CA GLY A 275 50.19 -5.24 18.36
C GLY A 275 49.06 -5.76 17.47
N LYS A 276 48.66 -7.04 17.58
CA LYS A 276 47.53 -7.57 16.83
C LYS A 276 46.22 -7.22 17.49
N ASN A 277 45.24 -6.93 16.65
CA ASN A 277 43.86 -6.69 17.07
C ASN A 277 43.05 -7.98 16.93
N SER A 278 42.26 -8.31 17.95
CA SER A 278 41.32 -9.43 17.96
C SER A 278 39.96 -8.98 18.47
N LEU A 279 38.88 -9.56 17.93
CA LEU A 279 37.53 -9.25 18.36
C LEU A 279 37.19 -10.05 19.62
N ILE A 280 36.77 -9.38 20.69
CA ILE A 280 36.29 -10.02 21.92
C ILE A 280 34.77 -10.19 21.88
N TYR A 281 34.06 -9.09 21.57
CA TYR A 281 32.59 -9.07 21.53
C TYR A 281 32.10 -8.27 20.34
N SER A 282 31.00 -8.73 19.72
CA SER A 282 30.22 -7.94 18.75
C SER A 282 28.75 -8.17 19.01
N PHE A 283 27.99 -7.09 19.20
CA PHE A 283 26.58 -7.16 19.57
C PHE A 283 25.86 -5.85 19.30
N LYS A 284 24.54 -5.89 19.38
CA LYS A 284 23.66 -4.74 19.22
C LYS A 284 23.16 -4.25 20.59
N SER A 285 23.12 -2.94 20.80
CA SER A 285 22.59 -2.36 22.04
C SER A 285 21.90 -1.02 21.82
N LYS A 286 20.85 -0.72 22.59
CA LYS A 286 20.26 0.63 22.68
C LYS A 286 21.03 1.56 23.63
N GLY A 287 22.14 1.09 24.23
CA GLY A 287 22.95 1.83 25.19
C GLY A 287 22.63 1.48 26.65
N GLY A 288 22.99 2.36 27.59
CA GLY A 288 22.87 2.10 29.03
C GLY A 288 24.15 1.55 29.65
N LEU A 289 24.02 0.93 30.83
CA LEU A 289 25.15 0.33 31.55
C LEU A 289 25.42 -1.07 31.02
N ILE A 290 26.61 -1.28 30.46
CA ILE A 290 27.06 -2.55 29.91
C ILE A 290 28.22 -3.06 30.76
N LYS A 291 28.13 -4.30 31.22
CA LYS A 291 29.20 -5.01 31.92
C LYS A 291 29.68 -6.19 31.09
N LEU A 292 30.96 -6.22 30.74
CA LEU A 292 31.56 -7.27 29.93
C LEU A 292 32.75 -7.87 30.65
N PRO A 293 32.75 -9.17 30.99
CA PRO A 293 33.88 -9.80 31.61
C PRO A 293 35.00 -9.96 30.58
N TYR A 294 36.25 -9.92 31.01
CA TYR A 294 37.39 -10.13 30.12
C TYR A 294 38.49 -10.90 30.85
N GLU A 295 39.34 -11.56 30.07
CA GLU A 295 40.50 -12.29 30.53
C GLU A 295 41.59 -12.08 29.48
N VAL A 296 42.58 -11.24 29.78
CA VAL A 296 43.60 -10.80 28.81
C VAL A 296 44.96 -10.64 29.47
N ASP A 297 46.04 -10.65 28.68
CA ASP A 297 47.39 -10.40 29.19
C ASP A 297 47.52 -8.99 29.78
N LYS A 298 48.19 -8.90 30.93
CA LYS A 298 48.56 -7.65 31.58
C LYS A 298 49.38 -6.78 30.62
N GLY A 299 48.99 -5.52 30.47
CA GLY A 299 49.53 -4.55 29.52
C GLY A 299 48.78 -4.47 28.19
N SER A 300 47.83 -5.37 27.93
CA SER A 300 46.98 -5.29 26.73
C SER A 300 46.01 -4.11 26.79
N MET A 301 45.49 -3.70 25.64
CA MET A 301 44.52 -2.61 25.52
C MET A 301 43.19 -3.13 24.98
N ILE A 302 42.08 -2.76 25.62
CA ILE A 302 40.73 -3.06 25.15
C ILE A 302 40.08 -1.80 24.61
N GLU A 303 39.58 -1.86 23.38
CA GLU A 303 38.99 -0.76 22.63
C GLU A 303 37.50 -1.03 22.37
N LEU A 304 36.65 -0.06 22.65
CA LEU A 304 35.21 -0.10 22.40
C LEU A 304 34.88 0.77 21.19
N TYR A 305 34.18 0.19 20.22
CA TYR A 305 33.74 0.85 19.00
C TYR A 305 32.21 0.85 18.88
N ILE A 306 31.66 1.94 18.34
CA ILE A 306 30.27 2.03 17.88
C ILE A 306 30.32 2.46 16.42
N TYR A 307 29.71 1.69 15.51
CA TYR A 307 29.78 1.92 14.05
C TYR A 307 31.22 2.14 13.54
N ASP A 308 32.16 1.30 13.99
CA ASP A 308 33.61 1.39 13.71
C ASP A 308 34.32 2.66 14.17
N LYS A 309 33.64 3.53 14.94
CA LYS A 309 34.27 4.67 15.60
C LYS A 309 34.71 4.31 17.01
N LEU A 310 35.99 4.54 17.33
CA LEU A 310 36.53 4.34 18.68
C LEU A 310 35.84 5.29 19.66
N ILE A 311 35.24 4.71 20.70
CA ILE A 311 34.51 5.42 21.76
C ILE A 311 35.31 5.45 23.05
N ASN A 312 35.98 4.34 23.39
CA ASN A 312 36.75 4.22 24.62
C ASN A 312 37.91 3.24 24.42
N GLN A 313 39.01 3.44 25.15
CA GLN A 313 40.13 2.53 25.21
C GLN A 313 40.59 2.39 26.67
N THR A 314 40.94 1.19 27.08
CA THR A 314 41.33 0.88 28.46
C THR A 314 42.56 -0.01 28.45
N VAL A 315 43.64 0.46 29.07
CA VAL A 315 44.85 -0.35 29.29
C VAL A 315 44.66 -1.20 30.54
N ILE A 316 44.92 -2.50 30.41
CA ILE A 316 44.73 -3.47 31.49
C ILE A 316 46.03 -3.61 32.27
N ASN A 317 46.02 -3.22 33.54
CA ASN A 317 47.18 -3.25 34.45
C ASN A 317 47.06 -4.32 35.53
#